data_AF-E9DX09-F1
#
_entry.id   AF-E9DX09-F1
#
_cell.length_a   1.000
_cell.length_b   1.000
_cell.length_c   1.000
_cell.angle_alpha   90.00
_cell.angle_beta   90.00
_cell.angle_gamma   90.00
#
_symmetry.space_group_name_H-M   'P 1'
#
loop_
_entity.id
_entity.type
_entity.pdbx_description
1 polymer ?
#
loop_
_entity_poly.entity_id
_entity_poly.type
_entity_poly.pdbx_seq_one_letter_code
_entity_poly.pdbx_strand_id
1 'polypeptide(L)'
;MVESKFGSSGQSVVIEEFLDGDEISVLTFVDRSGAFKSLPPGQDHKRIFDGNKGPNTGGMGVYAPLSFLTSEDLKTIDRDIIRPTLEGLQAEECDLATILIACCTKKLQDVAIPVRPGFACNVVVAAGGYPESYRKGDIITVECCPSGVEIFHVGTEKSTDGQLRTAGGRVLCAASYGSTLEEAVSLAYRGVQG
;
A
#
# COMPACT_ATOMS: atom_id res chain seq x y z
N MET A 1 -3.26 -2.07 -25.68
CA MET A 1 -3.50 -3.37 -26.33
C MET A 1 -4.98 -3.49 -26.66
N VAL A 2 -5.37 -3.79 -27.91
CA VAL A 2 -6.69 -3.45 -28.52
C VAL A 2 -6.97 -1.93 -28.53
N GLU A 3 -7.40 -1.38 -29.67
CA GLU A 3 -7.60 0.07 -29.96
C GLU A 3 -6.44 1.05 -29.67
N SER A 4 -5.36 0.62 -29.02
CA SER A 4 -4.16 1.42 -28.73
C SER A 4 -4.41 2.72 -27.95
N LYS A 5 -5.46 2.75 -27.12
CA LYS A 5 -5.95 3.90 -26.32
C LYS A 5 -4.90 4.60 -25.42
N PHE A 6 -3.78 3.96 -25.14
CA PHE A 6 -2.66 4.49 -24.33
C PHE A 6 -1.32 4.57 -25.10
N GLY A 7 -1.36 4.53 -26.44
CA GLY A 7 -0.16 4.56 -27.28
C GLY A 7 0.80 3.40 -27.02
N SER A 8 2.11 3.68 -27.11
CA SER A 8 3.19 2.71 -26.84
C SER A 8 3.29 2.32 -25.36
N SER A 9 2.79 3.14 -24.43
CA SER A 9 2.88 2.90 -22.98
C SER A 9 1.91 1.83 -22.47
N GLY A 10 0.93 1.41 -23.29
CA GLY A 10 -0.06 0.37 -22.95
C GLY A 10 0.19 -0.97 -23.64
N GLN A 11 1.43 -1.46 -23.60
CA GLN A 11 1.87 -2.72 -24.22
C GLN A 11 2.07 -3.88 -23.23
N SER A 12 2.16 -3.61 -21.93
CA SER A 12 2.23 -4.61 -20.85
C SER A 12 1.24 -4.27 -19.74
N VAL A 13 0.98 -5.23 -18.84
CA VAL A 13 0.15 -5.09 -17.65
C VAL A 13 0.78 -5.85 -16.48
N VAL A 14 0.44 -5.46 -15.25
CA VAL A 14 0.78 -6.17 -14.00
C VAL A 14 -0.53 -6.58 -13.32
N ILE A 15 -0.53 -7.72 -12.65
CA ILE A 15 -1.66 -8.28 -11.90
C ILE A 15 -1.10 -8.74 -10.56
N GLU A 16 -1.72 -8.31 -9.46
CA GLU A 16 -1.16 -8.40 -8.11
C GLU A 16 -2.22 -8.70 -7.05
N GLU A 17 -1.74 -9.15 -5.89
CA GLU A 17 -2.44 -9.27 -4.61
C GLU A 17 -1.97 -8.12 -3.69
N PHE A 18 -2.84 -7.54 -2.85
CA PHE A 18 -2.68 -6.21 -2.20
C PHE A 18 -3.59 -6.09 -0.93
N LEU A 19 -3.63 -4.97 -0.17
CA LEU A 19 -3.87 -5.04 1.32
C LEU A 19 -4.78 -3.94 2.02
N ASP A 20 -5.57 -4.27 3.11
CA ASP A 20 -6.32 -3.47 4.18
C ASP A 20 -5.51 -3.53 5.46
N GLY A 21 -5.69 -2.59 6.39
CA GLY A 21 -5.12 -2.56 7.74
C GLY A 21 -5.09 -1.13 8.23
N ASP A 22 -3.90 -0.53 8.31
CA ASP A 22 -3.69 0.92 8.26
C ASP A 22 -2.53 1.22 7.27
N GLU A 23 -2.65 2.24 6.39
CA GLU A 23 -1.54 2.65 5.51
C GLU A 23 -0.68 3.59 6.31
N ILE A 24 0.58 3.20 6.48
CA ILE A 24 1.55 4.01 7.19
C ILE A 24 2.69 4.32 6.23
N SER A 25 2.91 5.61 5.96
CA SER A 25 4.07 6.08 5.22
C SER A 25 5.24 6.22 6.19
N VAL A 26 6.17 5.25 6.13
CA VAL A 26 7.41 5.27 6.91
C VAL A 26 8.52 5.81 6.03
N LEU A 27 8.86 7.09 6.20
CA LEU A 27 9.92 7.74 5.43
C LEU A 27 11.26 7.57 6.17
N THR A 28 12.17 6.81 5.56
CA THR A 28 13.44 6.41 6.18
C THR A 28 14.63 7.01 5.46
N PHE A 29 15.46 7.77 6.18
CA PHE A 29 16.77 8.19 5.68
C PHE A 29 17.75 7.03 5.78
N VAL A 30 18.56 6.80 4.75
CA VAL A 30 19.58 5.76 4.68
C VAL A 30 20.88 6.39 4.18
N ASP A 31 22.02 6.01 4.76
CA ASP A 31 23.35 6.45 4.29
C ASP A 31 24.20 5.30 3.71
N ARG A 32 25.38 5.65 3.18
CA ARG A 32 26.28 4.72 2.46
C ARG A 32 26.89 3.61 3.34
N SER A 33 26.70 3.64 4.65
CA SER A 33 27.10 2.56 5.57
C SER A 33 26.00 1.52 5.81
N GLY A 34 24.80 1.70 5.22
CA GLY A 34 23.62 0.90 5.53
C GLY A 34 22.91 1.31 6.83
N ALA A 35 23.44 2.30 7.56
CA ALA A 35 22.74 2.91 8.67
C ALA A 35 21.49 3.64 8.18
N PHE A 36 20.38 3.43 8.88
CA PHE A 36 19.09 4.05 8.56
C PHE A 36 18.40 4.66 9.79
N LYS A 37 17.54 5.65 9.54
CA LYS A 37 16.66 6.27 10.54
C LYS A 37 15.30 6.59 9.94
N SER A 38 14.29 5.86 10.40
CA SER A 38 12.88 6.10 10.12
C SER A 38 12.42 7.39 10.80
N LEU A 39 11.74 8.28 10.07
CA LEU A 39 10.96 9.36 10.68
C LEU A 39 9.74 8.77 11.44
N PRO A 40 9.11 9.51 12.37
CA PRO A 40 7.86 9.08 12.98
C PRO A 40 6.85 8.73 11.88
N PRO A 41 6.27 7.51 11.85
CA PRO A 41 5.35 7.11 10.79
C PRO A 41 4.20 8.09 10.68
N GLY A 42 3.84 8.40 9.44
CA GLY A 42 2.71 9.24 9.14
C GLY A 42 1.69 8.50 8.29
N GLN A 43 0.43 8.54 8.70
CA GLN A 43 -0.66 8.15 7.83
C GLN A 43 -1.00 9.40 7.01
N ASP A 44 -0.66 9.38 5.73
CA ASP A 44 -1.21 10.39 4.83
C ASP A 44 -2.72 10.21 4.84
N HIS A 45 -3.48 11.25 5.25
CA HIS A 45 -4.92 11.23 5.00
C HIS A 45 -5.05 11.37 3.52
N LYS A 46 -5.04 10.20 2.91
CA LYS A 46 -4.71 10.20 1.54
C LYS A 46 -5.86 10.74 0.74
N ARG A 47 -7.12 10.90 1.19
CA ARG A 47 -8.31 10.89 0.29
C ARG A 47 -9.27 12.14 0.39
N ILE A 48 -9.78 12.68 -0.76
CA ILE A 48 -10.32 14.07 -1.09
C ILE A 48 -11.16 14.90 -0.09
N PHE A 49 -11.66 14.36 1.00
CA PHE A 49 -12.79 14.95 1.72
C PHE A 49 -12.69 14.49 3.22
N ASP A 50 -13.76 14.21 4.01
CA ASP A 50 -13.76 13.67 5.42
C ASP A 50 -14.23 12.18 5.77
N GLY A 51 -13.37 11.15 5.77
CA GLY A 51 -13.66 9.71 5.86
C GLY A 51 -14.18 9.07 4.54
N ASN A 52 -13.64 7.96 4.04
CA ASN A 52 -13.62 7.51 2.61
C ASN A 52 -14.90 7.22 1.71
N LYS A 53 -15.55 8.18 0.98
CA LYS A 53 -16.10 8.03 -0.44
C LYS A 53 -15.87 9.20 -1.49
N GLY A 54 -15.45 8.95 -2.77
CA GLY A 54 -15.18 9.90 -3.91
C GLY A 54 -14.07 9.56 -4.99
N PRO A 55 -13.33 10.51 -5.66
CA PRO A 55 -12.41 10.28 -6.84
C PRO A 55 -10.90 10.72 -6.77
N ASN A 56 -9.99 10.11 -7.55
CA ASN A 56 -8.51 10.11 -7.32
C ASN A 56 -7.71 11.40 -7.63
N THR A 57 -6.74 11.75 -6.78
CA THR A 57 -5.83 12.91 -6.86
C THR A 57 -4.42 12.56 -6.26
N GLY A 58 -3.77 13.31 -5.36
CA GLY A 58 -2.43 13.06 -4.81
C GLY A 58 -2.28 12.82 -3.29
N GLY A 59 -3.32 13.07 -2.49
CA GLY A 59 -3.24 13.18 -1.02
C GLY A 59 -3.12 14.64 -0.54
N MET A 60 -3.79 15.01 0.55
CA MET A 60 -3.67 16.38 1.12
C MET A 60 -3.61 16.44 2.66
N GLY A 61 -3.03 15.46 3.36
CA GLY A 61 -2.51 15.78 4.69
C GLY A 61 -2.16 14.62 5.60
N VAL A 62 -0.86 14.41 5.77
CA VAL A 62 -0.27 13.53 6.78
C VAL A 62 -0.55 13.99 8.21
N TYR A 63 -0.71 13.04 9.12
CA TYR A 63 -0.50 13.25 10.56
C TYR A 63 0.47 12.19 11.11
N ALA A 64 1.29 12.60 12.08
CA ALA A 64 2.32 11.79 12.73
C ALA A 64 2.63 12.38 14.13
N PRO A 65 3.07 11.58 15.11
CA PRO A 65 3.17 10.12 15.10
C PRO A 65 1.79 9.44 15.20
N LEU A 66 1.73 8.16 14.85
CA LEU A 66 0.53 7.33 14.97
C LEU A 66 0.46 6.69 16.35
N SER A 67 -0.51 7.09 17.17
CA SER A 67 -0.63 6.66 18.58
C SER A 67 -1.03 5.20 18.79
N PHE A 68 -1.46 4.52 17.73
CA PHE A 68 -1.76 3.08 17.73
C PHE A 68 -0.54 2.19 17.44
N LEU A 69 0.54 2.74 16.85
CA LEU A 69 1.79 2.00 16.66
C LEU A 69 2.56 1.93 17.98
N THR A 70 2.63 0.74 18.56
CA THR A 70 3.47 0.48 19.73
C THR A 70 4.94 0.45 19.33
N SER A 71 5.84 0.53 20.32
CA SER A 71 7.27 0.34 20.08
C SER A 71 7.64 -1.07 19.60
N GLU A 72 6.74 -2.06 19.69
CA GLU A 72 6.96 -3.40 19.12
C GLU A 72 6.52 -3.47 17.65
N ASP A 73 5.49 -2.70 17.26
CA ASP A 73 5.10 -2.56 15.85
C ASP A 73 6.18 -1.81 15.07
N LEU A 74 6.74 -0.74 15.65
CA LEU A 74 7.89 -0.03 15.06
C LEU A 74 9.12 -0.93 14.91
N LYS A 75 9.41 -1.79 15.90
CA LYS A 75 10.47 -2.81 15.79
C LYS A 75 10.13 -3.86 14.73
N THR A 76 8.87 -4.22 14.57
CA THR A 76 8.40 -5.20 13.59
C THR A 76 8.54 -4.64 12.17
N ILE A 77 8.12 -3.40 11.93
CA ILE A 77 8.37 -2.66 10.69
C ILE A 77 9.87 -2.55 10.39
N ASP A 78 10.67 -2.13 11.37
CA ASP A 78 12.13 -2.02 11.20
C ASP A 78 12.80 -3.40 11.00
N ARG A 79 12.27 -4.50 11.56
CA ARG A 79 12.84 -5.87 11.49
C ARG A 79 12.40 -6.66 10.25
N ASP A 80 11.16 -6.49 9.82
CA ASP A 80 10.50 -7.37 8.83
C ASP A 80 10.25 -6.65 7.49
N ILE A 81 10.20 -5.31 7.49
CA ILE A 81 10.00 -4.51 6.27
C ILE A 81 11.26 -3.71 5.94
N ILE A 82 11.65 -2.73 6.76
CA ILE A 82 12.76 -1.82 6.42
C ILE A 82 14.09 -2.56 6.39
N ARG A 83 14.40 -3.36 7.41
CA ARG A 83 15.65 -4.15 7.43
C ARG A 83 15.72 -5.19 6.33
N PRO A 84 14.74 -6.07 6.07
CA PRO A 84 14.87 -7.08 5.02
C PRO A 84 14.71 -6.49 3.63
N THR A 85 14.06 -5.33 3.48
CA THR A 85 14.19 -4.54 2.26
C THR A 85 15.64 -4.09 2.10
N LEU A 86 16.23 -3.36 3.04
CA LEU A 86 17.60 -2.82 2.91
C LEU A 86 18.72 -3.87 2.90
N GLU A 87 18.56 -4.96 3.64
CA GLU A 87 19.45 -6.12 3.60
C GLU A 87 19.22 -6.95 2.34
N GLY A 88 17.99 -7.03 1.82
CA GLY A 88 17.72 -7.49 0.45
C GLY A 88 18.44 -6.62 -0.59
N LEU A 89 18.32 -5.29 -0.48
CA LEU A 89 18.98 -4.30 -1.33
C LEU A 89 20.54 -4.34 -1.25
N GLN A 90 21.11 -5.13 -0.35
CA GLN A 90 22.56 -5.26 -0.11
C GLN A 90 23.08 -6.70 -0.23
N ALA A 91 22.24 -7.72 -0.04
CA ALA A 91 22.61 -9.14 0.02
C ALA A 91 21.94 -10.00 -1.07
N GLU A 92 20.85 -9.54 -1.67
CA GLU A 92 20.75 -9.72 -3.12
C GLU A 92 21.77 -8.77 -3.73
N GLU A 93 22.60 -9.23 -4.66
CA GLU A 93 23.43 -8.33 -5.49
C GLU A 93 22.57 -7.56 -6.53
N CYS A 94 21.29 -7.33 -6.21
CA CYS A 94 20.26 -6.71 -7.01
C CYS A 94 19.06 -6.24 -6.15
N ASP A 95 19.05 -4.96 -5.74
CA ASP A 95 17.90 -4.32 -5.08
C ASP A 95 16.63 -4.24 -5.98
N LEU A 96 15.42 -3.94 -5.49
CA LEU A 96 14.23 -3.77 -6.36
C LEU A 96 14.41 -2.66 -7.42
N ALA A 97 15.02 -1.54 -7.06
CA ALA A 97 15.42 -0.53 -8.04
C ALA A 97 16.51 -1.08 -8.98
N THR A 98 17.35 -2.03 -8.56
CA THR A 98 18.28 -2.76 -9.42
C THR A 98 17.59 -3.79 -10.30
N ILE A 99 16.48 -4.44 -9.90
CA ILE A 99 15.61 -5.23 -10.79
C ILE A 99 15.06 -4.30 -11.89
N LEU A 100 14.56 -3.12 -11.51
CA LEU A 100 14.08 -2.11 -12.44
C LEU A 100 15.20 -1.54 -13.34
N ILE A 101 16.41 -1.34 -12.82
CA ILE A 101 17.60 -0.94 -13.59
C ILE A 101 18.07 -2.10 -14.49
N ALA A 102 17.96 -3.37 -14.07
CA ALA A 102 18.28 -4.55 -14.86
C ALA A 102 17.27 -4.73 -16.01
N CYS A 103 16.00 -4.41 -15.80
CA CYS A 103 15.03 -4.24 -16.87
C CYS A 103 15.47 -3.13 -17.85
N CYS A 104 15.80 -1.94 -17.35
CA CYS A 104 16.24 -0.80 -18.17
C CYS A 104 17.56 -1.05 -18.92
N THR A 105 18.47 -1.86 -18.37
CA THR A 105 19.80 -2.17 -18.92
C THR A 105 19.90 -3.54 -19.60
N LYS A 106 18.78 -4.27 -19.69
CA LYS A 106 18.64 -5.60 -20.33
C LYS A 106 19.47 -6.73 -19.67
N LYS A 107 19.56 -6.71 -18.35
CA LYS A 107 20.24 -7.70 -17.50
C LYS A 107 19.31 -8.50 -16.59
N LEU A 108 17.99 -8.39 -16.75
CA LEU A 108 16.99 -9.06 -15.89
C LEU A 108 17.19 -10.59 -15.81
N GLN A 109 17.69 -11.22 -16.87
CA GLN A 109 17.99 -12.66 -16.90
C GLN A 109 19.10 -13.07 -15.90
N ASP A 110 19.96 -12.12 -15.51
CA ASP A 110 21.15 -12.33 -14.68
C ASP A 110 20.82 -12.09 -13.19
N VAL A 111 19.54 -11.90 -12.85
CA VAL A 111 19.01 -11.52 -11.53
C VAL A 111 18.11 -12.64 -11.00
N ALA A 112 18.34 -13.04 -9.75
CA ALA A 112 17.44 -13.94 -9.02
C ALA A 112 16.28 -13.13 -8.41
N ILE A 113 15.06 -13.68 -8.44
CA ILE A 113 13.88 -13.10 -7.77
C ILE A 113 13.27 -14.19 -6.89
N PRO A 114 13.45 -14.16 -5.56
CA PRO A 114 12.86 -15.14 -4.65
C PRO A 114 11.37 -14.90 -4.46
N VAL A 115 10.63 -15.97 -4.17
CA VAL A 115 9.18 -15.92 -3.90
C VAL A 115 8.91 -16.61 -2.56
N ARG A 116 8.17 -15.95 -1.66
CA ARG A 116 7.76 -16.53 -0.38
C ARG A 116 6.64 -17.56 -0.60
N PRO A 117 6.67 -18.76 0.00
CA PRO A 117 5.52 -19.66 0.01
C PRO A 117 4.35 -19.06 0.80
N GLY A 118 3.15 -19.64 0.68
CA GLY A 118 1.92 -19.16 1.33
C GLY A 118 1.00 -18.38 0.38
N PHE A 119 0.05 -17.64 0.93
CA PHE A 119 -0.95 -16.88 0.18
C PHE A 119 -1.06 -15.45 0.73
N ALA A 120 -1.13 -14.44 -0.12
CA ALA A 120 -1.73 -13.17 0.29
C ALA A 120 -3.26 -13.24 0.06
N CYS A 121 -3.99 -12.15 0.27
CA CYS A 121 -5.34 -11.98 -0.27
C CYS A 121 -5.71 -10.50 -0.35
N ASN A 122 -6.55 -10.11 -1.34
CA ASN A 122 -7.12 -8.76 -1.41
C ASN A 122 -8.65 -8.67 -1.61
N VAL A 123 -9.32 -7.75 -0.90
CA VAL A 123 -10.74 -7.39 -1.08
C VAL A 123 -10.89 -5.87 -1.31
N VAL A 124 -11.29 -5.43 -2.50
CA VAL A 124 -11.35 -3.98 -2.79
C VAL A 124 -12.62 -3.36 -2.21
N VAL A 125 -12.51 -2.52 -1.18
CA VAL A 125 -13.59 -1.59 -0.82
C VAL A 125 -13.82 -0.66 -2.00
N ALA A 126 -15.07 -0.38 -2.37
CA ALA A 126 -15.41 0.43 -3.53
C ALA A 126 -16.47 1.49 -3.21
N ALA A 127 -16.44 2.62 -3.93
CA ALA A 127 -17.41 3.69 -3.74
C ALA A 127 -18.72 3.31 -4.44
N GLY A 128 -19.85 3.51 -3.75
CA GLY A 128 -21.16 3.12 -4.27
C GLY A 128 -21.44 3.72 -5.65
N GLY A 129 -21.60 2.86 -6.65
CA GLY A 129 -21.79 3.21 -8.07
C GLY A 129 -20.59 2.92 -8.97
N TYR A 130 -19.43 2.49 -8.45
CA TYR A 130 -18.28 2.07 -9.26
C TYR A 130 -18.60 0.75 -10.00
N PRO A 131 -18.18 0.54 -11.27
CA PRO A 131 -17.32 1.38 -12.11
C PRO A 131 -18.01 2.54 -12.86
N GLU A 132 -19.33 2.65 -12.75
CA GLU A 132 -20.16 3.68 -13.37
C GLU A 132 -20.07 5.03 -12.60
N SER A 133 -21.18 5.76 -12.47
CA SER A 133 -21.23 7.04 -11.73
C SER A 133 -21.20 6.82 -10.21
N TYR A 134 -19.98 6.68 -9.65
CA TYR A 134 -19.76 6.64 -8.21
C TYR A 134 -19.82 8.03 -7.56
N ARG A 135 -20.38 8.08 -6.34
CA ARG A 135 -20.54 9.32 -5.57
C ARG A 135 -19.27 9.74 -4.83
N LYS A 136 -19.27 10.99 -4.37
CA LYS A 136 -18.09 11.77 -3.99
C LYS A 136 -18.48 12.73 -2.87
N GLY A 137 -18.04 12.48 -1.63
CA GLY A 137 -18.28 13.36 -0.50
C GLY A 137 -18.85 12.73 0.78
N ASP A 138 -18.60 11.46 1.12
CA ASP A 138 -19.30 10.77 2.22
C ASP A 138 -18.41 9.89 3.13
N ILE A 139 -18.69 9.86 4.45
CA ILE A 139 -17.74 9.56 5.56
C ILE A 139 -17.43 8.04 5.77
N ILE A 140 -16.18 7.67 6.12
CA ILE A 140 -15.73 6.42 6.79
C ILE A 140 -14.63 6.75 7.82
N THR A 141 -14.78 6.22 9.03
CA THR A 141 -13.67 6.05 9.97
C THR A 141 -12.81 4.89 9.46
N VAL A 142 -11.48 5.04 9.41
CA VAL A 142 -10.61 3.87 9.51
C VAL A 142 -10.41 3.68 11.01
N GLU A 143 -11.04 2.65 11.57
CA GLU A 143 -10.78 2.24 12.95
C GLU A 143 -9.51 1.39 13.01
N CYS A 144 -9.02 1.10 14.21
CA CYS A 144 -7.71 0.47 14.39
C CYS A 144 -7.61 -0.88 13.64
N CYS A 145 -6.67 -0.94 12.70
CA CYS A 145 -6.27 -2.13 11.95
C CYS A 145 -6.32 -3.45 12.77
N PRO A 146 -6.99 -4.52 12.26
CA PRO A 146 -6.83 -5.87 12.78
C PRO A 146 -5.41 -6.42 12.55
N SER A 147 -4.83 -7.18 13.49
CA SER A 147 -3.47 -7.72 13.28
C SER A 147 -3.40 -8.71 12.09
N GLY A 148 -2.36 -8.56 11.24
CA GLY A 148 -2.13 -9.36 10.02
C GLY A 148 -2.58 -8.70 8.71
N VAL A 149 -2.81 -7.38 8.74
CA VAL A 149 -3.59 -6.58 7.77
C VAL A 149 -2.80 -5.22 7.63
N GLU A 150 -2.46 -4.73 6.43
CA GLU A 150 -1.85 -3.40 6.09
C GLU A 150 -2.72 -2.57 5.07
N ILE A 151 -3.29 -1.38 5.35
CA ILE A 151 -4.24 -0.71 4.38
C ILE A 151 -3.43 -0.09 3.26
N PHE A 152 -4.01 -0.02 2.05
CA PHE A 152 -3.50 0.83 0.99
C PHE A 152 -4.55 1.84 0.49
N HIS A 153 -4.22 3.11 0.65
CA HIS A 153 -4.99 4.25 0.21
C HIS A 153 -4.74 4.56 -1.29
N VAL A 154 -5.17 3.64 -2.16
CA VAL A 154 -5.24 3.77 -3.65
C VAL A 154 -5.54 5.17 -4.22
N GLY A 155 -6.45 5.91 -3.60
CA GLY A 155 -7.22 6.94 -4.28
C GLY A 155 -7.47 8.20 -3.45
N THR A 156 -6.83 9.32 -3.83
CA THR A 156 -6.19 10.22 -2.86
C THR A 156 -6.34 11.79 -3.00
N GLU A 157 -6.74 12.60 -1.99
CA GLU A 157 -6.65 14.09 -1.73
C GLU A 157 -6.94 14.38 -0.21
N LYS A 158 -7.60 15.45 0.28
CA LYS A 158 -8.09 15.60 1.70
C LYS A 158 -9.08 16.76 1.88
N SER A 159 -9.96 16.74 2.91
CA SER A 159 -10.70 17.94 3.31
C SER A 159 -9.91 18.90 4.20
N THR A 160 -10.26 20.18 4.09
CA THR A 160 -9.76 21.28 4.94
C THR A 160 -10.25 21.23 6.39
N ASP A 161 -11.35 20.51 6.65
CA ASP A 161 -11.88 20.14 7.97
C ASP A 161 -11.14 18.94 8.62
N GLY A 162 -10.15 18.36 7.94
CA GLY A 162 -9.10 17.55 8.55
C GLY A 162 -9.27 16.03 8.49
N GLN A 163 -10.38 15.51 7.96
CA GLN A 163 -10.66 14.06 7.87
C GLN A 163 -10.31 13.54 6.43
N LEU A 164 -10.94 12.47 5.91
CA LEU A 164 -10.52 11.55 4.80
C LEU A 164 -11.51 11.09 3.59
N ARG A 165 -12.63 11.75 3.17
CA ARG A 165 -13.66 11.29 2.15
C ARG A 165 -13.00 10.94 0.83
N THR A 166 -13.40 9.82 0.22
CA THR A 166 -12.48 9.03 -0.59
C THR A 166 -12.14 9.76 -1.86
N ALA A 167 -10.98 9.46 -2.39
CA ALA A 167 -10.59 9.83 -3.71
C ALA A 167 -10.45 8.56 -4.57
N GLY A 168 -11.39 7.63 -4.51
CA GLY A 168 -11.45 6.58 -5.52
C GLY A 168 -12.75 5.80 -5.57
N GLY A 169 -13.19 5.49 -6.80
CA GLY A 169 -14.13 4.41 -7.07
C GLY A 169 -13.68 3.07 -6.46
N ARG A 170 -12.35 2.90 -6.30
CA ARG A 170 -11.72 1.97 -5.35
C ARG A 170 -11.29 2.73 -4.09
N VAL A 171 -11.76 2.28 -2.94
CA VAL A 171 -11.91 3.06 -1.69
C VAL A 171 -10.87 2.76 -0.63
N LEU A 172 -10.47 1.50 -0.48
CA LEU A 172 -9.34 0.93 0.26
C LEU A 172 -9.08 -0.45 -0.40
N CYS A 173 -7.86 -0.98 -0.33
CA CYS A 173 -7.57 -2.39 -0.61
C CYS A 173 -7.75 -3.18 0.69
N ALA A 174 -8.03 -4.51 0.69
CA ALA A 174 -8.22 -5.31 1.91
C ALA A 174 -7.47 -6.65 2.13
N ALA A 175 -6.69 -6.83 3.21
CA ALA A 175 -5.44 -7.62 3.22
C ALA A 175 -5.48 -8.99 3.84
N SER A 176 -4.51 -9.77 3.39
CA SER A 176 -3.73 -10.57 4.34
C SER A 176 -2.38 -10.99 3.78
N TYR A 177 -1.63 -11.67 4.64
CA TYR A 177 -1.01 -12.92 4.23
C TYR A 177 -1.38 -14.04 5.23
N GLY A 178 -1.64 -15.24 4.72
CA GLY A 178 -2.02 -16.43 5.47
C GLY A 178 -1.25 -17.68 5.06
N SER A 179 -1.23 -18.66 5.96
CA SER A 179 -0.74 -20.03 5.69
C SER A 179 -1.69 -20.81 4.77
N THR A 180 -2.98 -20.47 4.77
CA THR A 180 -3.98 -20.93 3.81
C THR A 180 -4.73 -19.76 3.16
N LEU A 181 -5.38 -20.01 2.04
CA LEU A 181 -6.21 -19.02 1.35
C LEU A 181 -7.43 -18.60 2.19
N GLU A 182 -8.01 -19.50 2.98
CA GLU A 182 -9.16 -19.21 3.85
C GLU A 182 -8.76 -18.32 5.04
N GLU A 183 -7.59 -18.55 5.63
CA GLU A 183 -7.01 -17.67 6.65
C GLU A 183 -6.77 -16.27 6.07
N ALA A 184 -6.20 -16.22 4.87
CA ALA A 184 -5.91 -15.01 4.12
C ALA A 184 -7.20 -14.21 3.82
N VAL A 185 -8.18 -14.82 3.18
CA VAL A 185 -9.51 -14.23 2.91
C VAL A 185 -10.21 -13.77 4.20
N SER A 186 -10.09 -14.52 5.30
CA SER A 186 -10.72 -14.19 6.59
C SER A 186 -10.00 -13.08 7.36
N LEU A 187 -8.72 -12.82 7.09
CA LEU A 187 -8.01 -11.62 7.52
C LEU A 187 -8.45 -10.41 6.66
N ALA A 188 -8.52 -10.57 5.34
CA ALA A 188 -8.92 -9.53 4.39
C ALA A 188 -10.31 -8.97 4.68
N TYR A 189 -11.28 -9.84 4.90
CA TYR A 189 -12.64 -9.40 5.23
C TYR A 189 -12.78 -8.79 6.63
N ARG A 190 -11.79 -8.86 7.53
CA ARG A 190 -11.85 -8.22 8.84
C ARG A 190 -11.43 -6.75 8.83
N GLY A 191 -10.62 -6.31 7.87
CA GLY A 191 -10.32 -4.87 7.71
C GLY A 191 -11.54 -4.07 7.21
N VAL A 192 -12.30 -4.62 6.27
CA VAL A 192 -13.46 -3.94 5.65
C VAL A 192 -14.74 -3.95 6.49
N GLN A 193 -14.74 -4.66 7.62
CA GLN A 193 -15.93 -4.90 8.44
C GLN A 193 -15.98 -3.98 9.67
N GLY A 194 -16.45 -2.75 9.42
CA GLY A 194 -16.91 -1.77 10.41
C GLY A 194 -18.25 -1.16 10.01
#